data_AF-Q9TGJ7-F1
#
_entry.id   AF-Q9TGJ7-F1
#
_cell.length_a   1.000
_cell.length_b   1.000
_cell.length_c   1.000
_cell.angle_alpha   90.00
_cell.angle_beta   90.00
_cell.angle_gamma   90.00
#
_symmetry.space_group_name_H-M   'P 1'
#
loop_
_entity.id
_entity.type
_entity.pdbx_description
1 polymer ?
#
loop_
_entity_poly.entity_id
_entity_poly.type
_entity_poly.pdbx_seq_one_letter_code
_entity_poly.pdbx_strand_id
1 'polypeptide(L)'
;AFLSLSHIVVPFLGFYIGDWTSVNFSFFYCLGHGLGAGIVFGLLWFFYDVSHTRNWVLLKSSINGVWLMILVIFSMLSLCSFPTTVQFFCELYLVSQSSGTILYLLFWLFYLFFGGVIPLILCGHLLIRSECYECVNVSYYAQFYFLAFLILWCYLGFFII
;
A
#
# COMPACT_ATOMS: atom_id res chain seq x y z
N ALA A 1 5.43 0.68 -9.26
CA ALA A 1 6.63 -0.05 -9.75
C ALA A 1 7.88 0.24 -8.90
N PHE A 2 8.36 1.49 -8.84
CA PHE A 2 9.53 1.79 -7.98
C PHE A 2 9.25 1.60 -6.48
N LEU A 3 8.06 2.00 -6.00
CA LEU A 3 7.64 1.73 -4.62
C LEU A 3 7.56 0.22 -4.31
N SER A 4 7.05 -0.59 -5.23
CA SER A 4 7.03 -2.04 -5.01
C SER A 4 8.44 -2.64 -4.93
N LEU A 5 9.42 -2.08 -5.67
CA LEU A 5 10.81 -2.49 -5.59
C LEU A 5 11.42 -2.15 -4.22
N SER A 6 11.16 -0.97 -3.66
CA SER A 6 11.68 -0.60 -2.34
C SER A 6 11.18 -1.53 -1.23
N HIS A 7 9.92 -1.97 -1.32
CA HIS A 7 9.37 -2.94 -0.37
C HIS A 7 9.99 -4.35 -0.53
N ILE A 8 10.35 -4.80 -1.73
CA ILE A 8 10.99 -6.13 -1.94
C ILE A 8 12.39 -6.21 -1.29
N VAL A 9 13.07 -5.08 -1.10
CA VAL A 9 14.38 -5.03 -0.43
C VAL A 9 14.26 -5.32 1.07
N VAL A 10 13.11 -5.01 1.69
CA VAL A 10 12.89 -5.23 3.13
C VAL A 10 12.95 -6.70 3.56
N PRO A 11 12.22 -7.65 2.93
CA PRO A 11 12.32 -9.06 3.30
C PRO A 11 13.70 -9.63 2.96
N PHE A 12 14.39 -9.11 1.94
CA PHE A 12 15.79 -9.48 1.67
C PHE A 12 16.71 -9.13 2.84
N LEU A 13 16.55 -7.93 3.41
CA LEU A 13 17.24 -7.53 4.63
C LEU A 13 16.80 -8.39 5.83
N GLY A 14 15.51 -8.70 5.93
CA GLY A 14 14.93 -9.55 6.96
C GLY A 14 15.50 -10.98 6.97
N PHE A 15 15.73 -11.59 5.80
CA PHE A 15 16.40 -12.88 5.70
C PHE A 15 17.87 -12.84 6.15
N TYR A 16 18.55 -11.70 6.04
CA TYR A 16 19.96 -11.58 6.42
C TYR A 16 20.16 -11.32 7.91
N ILE A 17 19.30 -10.51 8.51
CA ILE A 17 19.36 -10.15 9.93
C ILE A 17 18.63 -11.18 10.80
N GLY A 18 17.76 -11.97 10.18
CA GLY A 18 16.73 -12.69 10.88
C GLY A 18 17.15 -13.98 11.58
N ASP A 19 16.71 -14.13 12.84
CA ASP A 19 16.63 -15.42 13.55
C ASP A 19 15.48 -16.31 13.05
N TRP A 20 15.46 -17.57 13.46
CA TRP A 20 14.50 -18.61 13.03
C TRP A 20 13.01 -18.18 13.11
N THR A 21 12.65 -17.34 14.09
CA THR A 21 11.29 -16.80 14.25
C THR A 21 11.02 -15.61 13.34
N SER A 22 12.03 -14.78 13.09
CA SER A 22 11.94 -13.57 12.27
C SER A 22 11.71 -13.86 10.78
N VAL A 23 12.12 -15.05 10.32
CA VAL A 23 11.92 -15.50 8.94
C VAL A 23 10.42 -15.54 8.61
N ASN A 24 9.57 -15.94 9.56
CA ASN A 24 8.11 -15.94 9.39
C ASN A 24 7.57 -14.53 9.16
N PHE A 25 8.10 -13.52 9.85
CA PHE A 25 7.70 -12.12 9.63
C PHE A 25 8.11 -11.60 8.26
N SER A 26 9.24 -12.06 7.70
CA SER A 26 9.63 -11.73 6.32
C SER A 26 8.66 -12.32 5.30
N PHE A 27 8.11 -13.52 5.55
CA PHE A 27 7.07 -14.10 4.71
C PHE A 27 5.74 -13.34 4.81
N PHE A 28 5.29 -13.00 6.03
CA PHE A 28 4.09 -12.18 6.24
C PHE A 28 4.24 -10.79 5.62
N TYR A 29 5.44 -10.22 5.67
CA TYR A 29 5.73 -8.97 4.98
C TYR A 29 5.54 -9.09 3.46
N CYS A 30 6.09 -10.14 2.83
CA CYS A 30 5.90 -10.40 1.40
C CYS A 30 4.41 -10.58 1.04
N LEU A 31 3.65 -11.26 1.89
CA LEU A 31 2.19 -11.41 1.71
C LEU A 31 1.50 -10.04 1.77
N GLY A 32 1.76 -9.25 2.82
CA GLY A 32 1.22 -7.91 2.97
C GLY A 32 1.56 -7.00 1.79
N HIS A 33 2.80 -7.05 1.32
CA HIS A 33 3.25 -6.33 0.13
C HIS A 33 2.54 -6.77 -1.14
N GLY A 34 2.42 -8.07 -1.38
CA GLY A 34 1.72 -8.61 -2.55
C GLY A 34 0.26 -8.15 -2.60
N LEU A 35 -0.40 -8.14 -1.44
CA LEU A 35 -1.78 -7.63 -1.31
C LEU A 35 -1.84 -6.13 -1.57
N GLY A 36 -1.00 -5.32 -0.91
CA GLY A 36 -0.95 -3.87 -1.09
C GLY A 36 -0.65 -3.46 -2.53
N ALA A 37 0.33 -4.11 -3.16
CA ALA A 37 0.66 -3.89 -4.57
C ALA A 37 -0.51 -4.30 -5.48
N GLY A 38 -1.17 -5.42 -5.20
CA GLY A 38 -2.36 -5.88 -5.92
C GLY A 38 -3.51 -4.88 -5.87
N ILE A 39 -3.77 -4.30 -4.68
CA ILE A 39 -4.81 -3.27 -4.50
C ILE A 39 -4.49 -2.04 -5.36
N VAL A 40 -3.26 -1.52 -5.28
CA VAL A 40 -2.89 -0.29 -6.00
C VAL A 40 -2.85 -0.51 -7.52
N PHE A 41 -2.36 -1.65 -7.99
CA PHE A 41 -2.43 -1.96 -9.43
C PHE A 41 -3.88 -2.16 -9.90
N GLY A 42 -4.73 -2.82 -9.10
CA GLY A 42 -6.16 -2.95 -9.41
C GLY A 42 -6.87 -1.59 -9.47
N LEU A 43 -6.50 -0.66 -8.58
CA LEU A 43 -7.05 0.69 -8.57
C LEU A 43 -6.58 1.53 -9.75
N LEU A 44 -5.30 1.45 -10.12
CA LEU A 44 -4.77 2.11 -11.31
C LEU A 44 -5.40 1.55 -12.59
N TRP A 45 -5.68 0.25 -12.63
CA TRP A 45 -6.44 -0.36 -13.72
C TRP A 45 -7.84 0.23 -13.80
N PHE A 46 -8.56 0.30 -12.68
CA PHE A 46 -9.89 0.90 -12.63
C PHE A 46 -9.88 2.34 -13.19
N PHE A 47 -8.93 3.17 -12.76
CA PHE A 47 -8.86 4.54 -13.28
C PHE A 47 -8.48 4.60 -14.76
N TYR A 48 -7.71 3.65 -15.26
CA TYR A 48 -7.41 3.55 -16.68
C TYR A 48 -8.67 3.21 -17.50
N ASP A 49 -9.54 2.34 -17.00
CA ASP A 49 -10.81 2.01 -17.66
C ASP A 49 -11.80 3.18 -17.66
N VAL A 50 -11.74 4.07 -16.66
CA VAL A 50 -12.63 5.24 -16.56
C VAL A 50 -12.08 6.45 -17.34
N SER A 51 -10.80 6.76 -17.17
CA SER A 51 -10.20 7.98 -17.72
C SER A 51 -9.48 7.77 -19.05
N HIS A 52 -9.18 6.52 -19.42
CA HIS A 52 -8.31 6.15 -20.54
C HIS A 52 -6.93 6.83 -20.54
N THR A 53 -6.48 7.32 -19.38
CA THR A 53 -5.16 7.92 -19.22
C THR A 53 -4.40 7.29 -18.06
N ARG A 54 -3.07 7.34 -18.16
CA ARG A 54 -2.15 6.93 -17.09
C ARG A 54 -1.46 8.12 -16.41
N ASN A 55 -1.83 9.33 -16.80
CA ASN A 55 -1.22 10.56 -16.30
C ASN A 55 -1.80 10.91 -14.94
N TRP A 56 -0.96 10.95 -13.90
CA TRP A 56 -1.39 11.15 -12.51
C TRP A 56 -2.23 12.42 -12.28
N VAL A 57 -1.90 13.51 -12.99
CA VAL A 57 -2.65 14.77 -12.90
C VAL A 57 -4.07 14.63 -13.43
N LEU A 58 -4.26 13.85 -14.50
CA LEU A 58 -5.56 13.59 -15.11
C LEU A 58 -6.36 12.52 -14.35
N LEU A 59 -5.70 11.67 -13.55
CA LEU A 59 -6.39 10.69 -12.69
C LEU A 59 -7.24 11.39 -11.62
N LYS A 60 -6.87 12.59 -11.20
CA LYS A 60 -7.62 13.35 -10.19
C LYS A 60 -9.08 13.60 -10.58
N SER A 61 -9.32 13.88 -11.86
CA SER A 61 -10.68 14.13 -12.36
C SER A 61 -11.53 12.87 -12.48
N SER A 62 -10.96 11.68 -12.26
CA SER A 62 -11.68 10.40 -12.30
C SER A 62 -12.15 9.93 -10.92
N ILE A 63 -11.78 10.64 -9.84
CA ILE A 63 -12.22 10.33 -8.48
C ILE A 63 -13.60 10.95 -8.27
N ASN A 64 -14.63 10.15 -8.57
CA ASN A 64 -16.02 10.57 -8.47
C ASN A 64 -16.75 9.74 -7.41
N GLY A 65 -17.30 10.43 -6.40
CA GLY A 65 -18.13 9.82 -5.35
C GLY A 65 -17.38 9.42 -4.07
N VAL A 66 -18.14 9.31 -2.98
CA VAL A 66 -17.58 9.10 -1.63
C VAL A 66 -16.97 7.71 -1.48
N TRP A 67 -17.61 6.68 -2.04
CA TRP A 67 -17.14 5.30 -1.95
C TRP A 67 -15.80 5.08 -2.65
N LEU A 68 -15.63 5.71 -3.81
CA LEU A 68 -14.40 5.62 -4.58
C LEU A 68 -13.27 6.34 -3.86
N MET A 69 -13.56 7.52 -3.31
CA MET A 69 -12.62 8.25 -2.46
C MET A 69 -12.14 7.40 -1.27
N ILE A 70 -13.06 6.72 -0.57
CA ILE A 70 -12.72 5.83 0.55
C ILE A 70 -11.80 4.68 0.08
N LEU A 71 -12.10 4.05 -1.06
CA LEU A 71 -11.26 2.99 -1.62
C LEU A 71 -9.85 3.48 -2.00
N VAL A 72 -9.74 4.68 -2.59
CA VAL A 72 -8.46 5.32 -2.90
C VAL A 72 -7.64 5.61 -1.63
N ILE A 73 -8.32 6.06 -0.58
CA ILE A 73 -7.68 6.32 0.71
C ILE A 73 -7.11 5.01 1.27
N PHE A 74 -7.93 3.98 1.47
CA PHE A 74 -7.49 2.72 2.06
C PHE A 74 -6.45 1.97 1.22
N SER A 75 -6.55 2.03 -0.09
CA SER A 75 -5.54 1.45 -0.99
C SER A 75 -4.19 2.14 -0.88
N MET A 76 -4.15 3.48 -0.90
CA MET A 76 -2.88 4.21 -0.78
C MET A 76 -2.30 4.07 0.63
N LEU A 77 -3.13 4.06 1.67
CA LEU A 77 -2.72 3.79 3.05
C LEU A 77 -2.16 2.38 3.24
N SER A 78 -2.74 1.38 2.55
CA SER A 78 -2.21 0.01 2.57
C SER A 78 -0.77 -0.04 2.03
N LEU A 79 -0.47 0.74 0.99
CA LEU A 79 0.88 0.81 0.41
C LEU A 79 1.88 1.54 1.33
N CYS A 80 1.43 2.52 2.11
CA CYS A 80 2.27 3.28 3.05
C CYS A 80 2.54 2.56 4.38
N SER A 81 2.23 1.25 4.48
CA SER A 81 2.28 0.48 5.72
C SER A 81 1.62 1.21 6.91
N PHE A 82 0.41 1.74 6.70
CA PHE A 82 -0.30 2.49 7.74
C PHE A 82 -0.57 1.61 8.98
N PRO A 83 -0.61 2.18 10.20
CA PRO A 83 -0.94 1.43 11.41
C PRO A 83 -2.23 0.64 11.22
N THR A 84 -2.26 -0.60 11.71
CA THR A 84 -3.27 -1.67 11.49
C THR A 84 -3.06 -2.57 10.26
N THR A 85 -2.17 -2.24 9.33
CA THR A 85 -1.83 -3.15 8.22
C THR A 85 -0.85 -4.24 8.66
N VAL A 86 -0.93 -5.43 8.05
CA VAL A 86 0.05 -6.51 8.25
C VAL A 86 1.49 -6.02 8.04
N GLN A 87 1.71 -5.19 7.01
CA GLN A 87 3.05 -4.69 6.67
C GLN A 87 3.65 -3.86 7.81
N PHE A 88 2.85 -3.02 8.47
CA PHE A 88 3.33 -2.17 9.57
C PHE A 88 3.92 -2.99 10.73
N PHE A 89 3.23 -4.06 11.14
CA PHE A 89 3.70 -4.89 12.25
C PHE A 89 4.98 -5.65 11.91
N CYS A 90 5.07 -6.16 10.67
CA CYS A 90 6.29 -6.79 10.19
C CYS A 90 7.46 -5.78 10.14
N GLU A 91 7.23 -4.55 9.71
CA GLU A 91 8.25 -3.50 9.69
C GLU A 91 8.75 -3.15 11.09
N LEU A 92 7.85 -2.94 12.05
CA LEU A 92 8.23 -2.66 13.44
C LEU A 92 9.12 -3.77 14.01
N TYR A 93 8.76 -5.03 13.77
CA TYR A 93 9.55 -6.16 14.24
C TYR A 93 10.93 -6.19 13.59
N LEU A 94 11.03 -6.04 12.27
CA LEU A 94 12.31 -6.04 11.56
C LEU A 94 13.20 -4.84 11.94
N VAL A 95 12.62 -3.67 12.18
CA VAL A 95 13.34 -2.49 12.71
C VAL A 95 13.91 -2.81 14.08
N SER A 96 13.12 -3.43 14.98
CA SER A 96 13.57 -3.77 16.32
C SER A 96 14.79 -4.70 16.32
N GLN A 97 14.81 -5.68 15.41
CA GLN A 97 15.94 -6.61 15.24
C GLN A 97 17.17 -5.94 14.63
N SER A 98 16.96 -4.96 13.75
CA SER A 98 18.04 -4.22 13.10
C SER A 98 18.68 -3.11 13.94
N SER A 99 18.13 -2.83 15.13
CA SER A 99 18.56 -1.72 16.01
C SER A 99 20.01 -1.78 16.47
N GLY A 100 20.64 -2.96 16.40
CA GLY A 100 22.03 -3.17 16.80
C GLY A 100 23.08 -2.57 15.85
N THR A 101 22.71 -2.15 14.62
CA THR A 101 23.69 -1.57 13.68
C THR A 101 23.19 -0.28 13.02
N ILE A 102 24.08 0.71 12.94
CA ILE A 102 23.79 2.04 12.38
C ILE A 102 23.48 1.97 10.88
N LEU A 103 24.14 1.06 10.14
CA LEU A 103 23.91 0.91 8.70
C LEU A 103 22.48 0.47 8.39
N TYR A 104 21.93 -0.47 9.15
CA TYR A 104 20.54 -0.90 8.96
C TYR A 104 19.54 0.18 9.37
N LEU A 105 19.81 0.94 10.45
CA LEU A 105 18.97 2.08 10.84
C LEU A 105 18.92 3.17 9.75
N LEU A 106 20.06 3.45 9.12
CA LEU A 106 20.14 4.41 8.01
C LEU A 106 19.35 3.91 6.78
N PHE A 107 19.41 2.60 6.47
CA PHE A 107 18.55 1.99 5.46
C PHE A 107 17.06 2.19 5.78
N TRP A 108 16.63 1.89 7.02
CA TRP A 108 15.24 2.07 7.45
C TRP A 108 14.77 3.52 7.38
N LEU A 109 15.62 4.49 7.69
CA LEU A 109 15.28 5.91 7.58
C LEU A 109 14.95 6.30 6.14
N PHE A 110 15.79 5.91 5.17
CA PHE A 110 15.51 6.17 3.76
C PHE A 110 14.30 5.39 3.28
N TYR A 111 14.21 4.12 3.64
CA TYR A 111 13.07 3.28 3.25
C TYR A 111 11.74 3.85 3.77
N LEU A 112 11.62 4.21 5.04
CA LEU A 112 10.38 4.77 5.62
C LEU A 112 10.04 6.14 5.02
N PHE A 113 11.05 6.95 4.69
CA PHE A 113 10.83 8.22 4.02
C PHE A 113 10.25 8.03 2.61
N PHE A 114 10.89 7.21 1.77
CA PHE A 114 10.46 7.01 0.39
C PHE A 114 9.21 6.12 0.28
N GLY A 115 9.12 5.06 1.10
CA GLY A 115 8.04 4.08 1.09
C GLY A 115 6.79 4.48 1.86
N GLY A 116 6.91 5.33 2.88
CA GLY A 116 5.77 5.82 3.67
C GLY A 116 5.34 7.24 3.29
N VAL A 117 6.24 8.23 3.46
CA VAL A 117 5.86 9.66 3.39
C VAL A 117 5.47 10.08 1.98
N ILE A 118 6.21 9.65 0.95
CA ILE A 118 5.93 10.05 -0.44
C ILE A 118 4.56 9.55 -0.92
N PRO A 119 4.20 8.25 -0.79
CA PRO A 119 2.87 7.80 -1.19
C PRO A 119 1.74 8.44 -0.36
N LEU A 120 1.99 8.85 0.89
CA LEU A 120 1.03 9.65 1.67
C LEU A 120 0.79 11.03 1.03
N ILE A 121 1.86 11.73 0.62
CA ILE A 121 1.76 13.01 -0.09
C ILE A 121 1.01 12.83 -1.42
N LEU A 122 1.28 11.74 -2.16
CA LEU A 122 0.58 11.42 -3.39
C LEU A 122 -0.92 11.18 -3.16
N CYS A 123 -1.28 10.48 -2.08
CA CYS A 123 -2.67 10.30 -1.66
C CYS A 123 -3.34 11.66 -1.39
N GLY A 124 -2.72 12.51 -0.58
CA GLY A 124 -3.22 13.87 -0.33
C GLY A 124 -3.38 14.68 -1.63
N HIS A 125 -2.42 14.59 -2.54
CA HIS A 125 -2.48 15.28 -3.82
C HIS A 125 -3.64 14.81 -4.70
N LEU A 126 -3.97 13.52 -4.69
CA LEU A 126 -5.13 12.97 -5.43
C LEU A 126 -6.46 13.49 -4.89
N LEU A 127 -6.57 13.70 -3.58
CA LEU A 127 -7.81 14.10 -2.92
C LEU A 127 -8.11 15.61 -3.07
N ILE A 128 -7.10 16.44 -3.36
CA ILE A 128 -7.28 17.88 -3.57
C ILE A 128 -8.13 18.12 -4.84
N ARG A 129 -9.33 18.69 -4.64
CA ARG A 129 -10.36 19.02 -5.66
C ARG A 129 -11.15 17.83 -6.23
N SER A 130 -11.35 16.76 -5.47
CA SER A 130 -12.37 15.76 -5.81
C SER A 130 -13.77 16.39 -5.72
N GLU A 131 -14.38 16.75 -6.85
CA GLU A 131 -15.78 17.17 -6.90
C GLU A 131 -16.66 15.91 -6.87
N CYS A 132 -17.42 15.73 -5.79
CA CYS A 132 -18.24 14.54 -5.59
C CYS A 132 -19.46 14.53 -6.52
N TYR A 133 -19.31 13.98 -7.73
CA TYR A 133 -20.45 13.64 -8.57
C TYR A 133 -20.68 12.12 -8.56
N GLU A 134 -21.80 11.70 -7.99
CA GLU A 134 -22.22 10.29 -7.92
C GLU A 134 -22.80 9.86 -9.28
N CYS A 135 -21.95 9.47 -10.22
CA CYS A 135 -22.36 8.81 -11.47
C CYS A 135 -21.45 7.60 -11.72
N VAL A 136 -21.77 6.46 -11.09
CA VAL A 136 -21.03 5.22 -11.27
C VAL A 136 -21.87 4.24 -12.09
N ASN A 137 -21.33 3.78 -13.22
CA ASN A 137 -21.95 2.74 -14.02
C ASN A 137 -21.89 1.38 -13.32
N VAL A 138 -22.96 0.59 -13.48
CA VAL A 138 -23.13 -0.74 -12.88
C VAL A 138 -22.03 -1.73 -13.29
N SER A 139 -21.36 -1.50 -14.42
CA SER A 139 -20.25 -2.32 -14.91
C SER A 139 -19.05 -2.40 -13.97
N TYR A 140 -18.87 -1.41 -13.09
CA TYR A 140 -17.69 -1.31 -12.24
C TYR A 140 -17.80 -2.03 -10.89
N TYR A 141 -18.98 -2.56 -10.54
CA TYR A 141 -19.20 -3.22 -9.24
C TYR A 141 -18.28 -4.43 -8.99
N ALA A 142 -17.98 -5.24 -10.00
CA ALA A 142 -17.09 -6.40 -9.84
C ALA A 142 -15.67 -5.99 -9.40
N GLN A 143 -15.12 -4.90 -9.96
CA GLN A 143 -13.82 -4.36 -9.59
C GLN A 143 -13.83 -3.76 -8.17
N PHE A 144 -14.95 -3.12 -7.78
CA PHE A 144 -15.11 -2.62 -6.41
C PHE A 144 -15.14 -3.74 -5.37
N TYR A 145 -15.84 -4.85 -5.62
CA TYR A 145 -15.85 -6.00 -4.71
C TYR A 145 -14.46 -6.64 -4.59
N PHE A 146 -13.72 -6.74 -5.69
CA PHE A 146 -12.34 -7.23 -5.68
C PHE A 146 -11.43 -6.36 -4.81
N LEU A 147 -11.47 -5.03 -5.00
CA LEU A 147 -10.69 -4.09 -4.21
C LEU A 147 -11.06 -4.14 -2.72
N ALA A 148 -12.36 -4.17 -2.40
CA ALA A 148 -12.83 -4.24 -1.02
C ALA A 148 -12.38 -5.53 -0.32
N PHE A 149 -12.44 -6.67 -1.01
CA PHE A 149 -11.96 -7.95 -0.49
C PHE A 149 -10.46 -7.91 -0.16
N LEU A 150 -9.64 -7.36 -1.06
CA LEU A 150 -8.21 -7.25 -0.83
C LEU A 150 -7.87 -6.27 0.31
N ILE A 151 -8.56 -5.14 0.41
CA ILE A 151 -8.39 -4.18 1.50
C ILE A 151 -8.73 -4.86 2.84
N LEU A 152 -9.86 -5.58 2.90
CA LEU A 152 -10.27 -6.30 4.10
C LEU A 152 -9.18 -7.28 4.55
N TRP A 153 -8.57 -8.02 3.63
CA TRP A 153 -7.49 -8.95 3.96
C TRP A 153 -6.20 -8.24 4.40
N CYS A 154 -5.87 -7.08 3.81
CA CYS A 154 -4.68 -6.31 4.19
C CYS A 154 -4.75 -5.76 5.63
N TYR A 155 -5.95 -5.35 6.06
CA TYR A 155 -6.18 -4.76 7.39
C TYR A 155 -6.56 -5.80 8.45
N LEU A 156 -7.38 -6.80 8.12
CA LEU A 156 -7.76 -7.85 9.08
C LEU A 156 -6.72 -8.97 9.18
N GLY A 157 -5.83 -9.11 8.19
CA GLY A 157 -4.77 -10.11 8.20
C GLY A 157 -3.85 -10.02 9.42
N PHE A 158 -3.79 -8.86 10.08
CA PHE A 158 -3.07 -8.72 11.34
C PHE A 158 -3.59 -9.63 12.45
N PHE A 159 -4.90 -9.93 12.51
CA PHE A 159 -5.45 -10.84 13.53
C PHE A 159 -4.91 -12.28 13.44
N ILE A 160 -4.26 -12.62 12.33
CA ILE A 160 -3.71 -13.95 12.05
C ILE A 160 -2.22 -14.03 12.44
N ILE A 161 -1.57 -12.88 12.71
CA ILE A 161 -0.15 -12.75 13.07
C ILE A 161 -0.02 -12.64 14.59
#